data_AF-A0A1I6T4T1-F1
#
_entry.id   AF-A0A1I6T4T1-F1
#
_cell.length_a   1.000
_cell.length_b   1.000
_cell.length_c   1.000
_cell.angle_alpha   90.00
_cell.angle_beta   90.00
_cell.angle_gamma   90.00
#
_symmetry.space_group_name_H-M   'P 1'
#
loop_
_entity.id
_entity.type
_entity.pdbx_description
1 polymer ?
#
loop_
_entity_poly.entity_id
_entity_poly.type
_entity_poly.pdbx_seq_one_letter_code
_entity_poly.pdbx_strand_id
1 'polypeptide(L)'
;MTEGSRAPLAGVVPLPADFRAFHQLYRPAYVRWAELFLGARADAEEVVDDLFERLAADWGEVLRLDSPAQHAWTILRARTREAALARGRRPVLTDTVAFETRALRNAVDPVGELEESLGLYRAIQELPERQHDVIVLLYCIGYDVQETADVLGISVPGVRSTARYARRRLKEALGLEREGDSGDLAELAD
;
A
#
# COMPACT_ATOMS: atom_id res chain seq x y z
N MET A 1 33.43 -12.21 51.89
CA MET A 1 33.75 -12.45 50.47
C MET A 1 32.79 -13.54 50.04
N THR A 2 31.62 -13.15 49.55
CA THR A 2 30.52 -14.06 49.22
C THR A 2 30.14 -13.75 47.78
N GLU A 3 30.54 -14.65 46.90
CA GLU A 3 30.41 -14.51 45.46
C GLU A 3 28.94 -14.70 45.10
N GLY A 4 28.32 -13.61 44.65
CA GLY A 4 26.94 -13.61 44.18
C GLY A 4 26.84 -14.44 42.91
N SER A 5 26.32 -15.67 43.07
CA SER A 5 25.83 -16.50 41.98
C SER A 5 24.69 -15.76 41.27
N ARG A 6 25.04 -15.05 40.19
CA ARG A 6 24.06 -14.41 39.32
C ARG A 6 23.52 -15.48 38.39
N ALA A 7 22.29 -15.92 38.66
CA ALA A 7 21.55 -16.82 37.78
C ALA A 7 21.56 -16.30 36.33
N PRO A 8 21.67 -17.17 35.32
CA PRO A 8 21.56 -16.75 33.93
C PRO A 8 20.17 -16.14 33.72
N LEU A 9 20.13 -14.91 33.23
CA LEU A 9 18.90 -14.26 32.78
C LEU A 9 18.23 -15.22 31.80
N ALA A 10 16.97 -15.58 32.09
CA ALA A 10 16.16 -16.49 31.28
C ALA A 10 16.36 -16.16 29.79
N GLY A 11 16.91 -17.13 29.05
CA GLY A 11 17.34 -16.94 27.68
C GLY A 11 16.19 -16.47 26.82
N VAL A 12 16.27 -15.23 26.34
CA VAL A 12 15.48 -14.79 25.19
C VAL A 12 15.87 -15.72 24.06
N VAL A 13 15.03 -16.71 23.75
CA VAL A 13 15.21 -17.54 22.57
C VAL A 13 15.20 -16.56 21.40
N PRO A 14 16.32 -16.41 20.67
CA PRO A 14 16.37 -15.45 19.58
C PRO A 14 15.36 -15.91 18.52
N LEU A 15 14.54 -14.96 18.04
CA LEU A 15 13.58 -15.23 16.97
C LEU A 15 14.26 -15.95 15.80
N PRO A 16 13.59 -16.88 15.10
CA PRO A 16 14.17 -17.60 13.96
C PRO A 16 14.85 -16.66 12.93
N ALA A 17 15.95 -17.10 12.32
CA ALA A 17 16.75 -16.25 11.44
C ALA A 17 15.99 -15.83 10.17
N ASP A 18 15.16 -16.73 9.65
CA ASP A 18 14.23 -16.50 8.55
C ASP A 18 13.14 -15.48 8.91
N PHE A 19 12.57 -15.54 10.12
CA PHE A 19 11.63 -14.52 10.61
C PHE A 19 12.29 -13.15 10.67
N ARG A 20 13.52 -13.06 11.21
CA ARG A 20 14.25 -11.78 11.27
C ARG A 20 14.51 -11.21 9.87
N ALA A 21 14.87 -12.06 8.91
CA ALA A 21 15.06 -11.65 7.51
C ALA A 21 13.74 -11.17 6.88
N PHE A 22 12.65 -11.91 7.10
CA PHE A 22 11.31 -11.53 6.65
C PHE A 22 10.89 -10.17 7.23
N HIS A 23 11.03 -9.99 8.54
CA HIS A 23 10.75 -8.72 9.21
C HIS A 23 11.58 -7.56 8.64
N GLN A 24 12.89 -7.73 8.47
CA GLN A 24 13.77 -6.71 7.91
C GLN A 24 13.39 -6.32 6.47
N LEU A 25 12.97 -7.31 5.67
CA LEU A 25 12.59 -7.10 4.28
C LEU A 25 11.26 -6.35 4.13
N TYR A 26 10.24 -6.74 4.90
CA TYR A 26 8.86 -6.25 4.69
C TYR A 26 8.46 -5.07 5.58
N ARG A 27 9.01 -4.95 6.80
CA ARG A 27 8.59 -3.91 7.74
C ARG A 27 8.67 -2.49 7.19
N PRO A 28 9.76 -2.05 6.52
CA PRO A 28 9.83 -0.69 6.01
C PRO A 28 8.68 -0.38 5.04
N ALA A 29 8.30 -1.35 4.21
CA ALA A 29 7.23 -1.15 3.25
C ALA A 29 5.84 -1.15 3.88
N TYR A 30 5.64 -2.01 4.88
CA TYR A 30 4.38 -2.10 5.60
C TYR A 30 4.11 -0.84 6.44
N VAL A 31 5.15 -0.25 7.03
CA VAL A 31 5.05 1.03 7.74
C VAL A 31 4.68 2.15 6.78
N ARG A 32 5.33 2.26 5.61
CA ARG A 32 4.97 3.29 4.61
C ARG A 32 3.54 3.16 4.10
N TRP A 33 3.07 1.93 3.90
CA TRP A 33 1.67 1.68 3.56
C TRP A 33 0.73 2.13 4.67
N ALA A 34 0.94 1.69 5.91
CA ALA A 34 0.06 2.04 7.02
C ALA A 34 0.10 3.54 7.33
N GLU A 35 1.26 4.20 7.21
CA GLU A 35 1.45 5.63 7.41
C GLU A 35 0.62 6.46 6.43
N LEU A 36 0.45 6.02 5.18
CA LEU A 36 -0.37 6.71 4.20
C LEU A 36 -1.87 6.77 4.58
N PHE A 37 -2.39 5.75 5.26
CA PHE A 37 -3.80 5.68 5.68
C PHE A 37 -4.03 6.18 7.10
N LEU A 38 -3.00 6.09 7.95
CA LEU A 38 -3.07 6.52 9.32
C LEU A 38 -2.52 7.94 9.49
N GLY A 39 -1.78 8.52 8.57
CA GLY A 39 -1.29 9.91 8.65
C GLY A 39 -0.34 10.20 9.83
N ALA A 40 0.06 9.18 10.59
CA ALA A 40 1.01 9.31 11.69
C ALA A 40 1.91 8.07 11.75
N ARG A 41 3.23 8.29 11.75
CA ARG A 41 4.21 7.21 11.78
C ARG A 41 4.07 6.29 12.98
N ALA A 42 3.81 6.83 14.17
CA ALA A 42 3.65 6.04 15.38
C ALA A 42 2.46 5.07 15.31
N ASP A 43 1.31 5.52 14.77
CA ASP A 43 0.13 4.67 14.56
C ASP A 43 0.45 3.55 13.54
N ALA A 44 1.23 3.87 12.50
CA ALA A 44 1.65 2.90 11.49
C ALA A 44 2.59 1.83 12.05
N GLU A 45 3.56 2.25 12.86
CA GLU A 45 4.49 1.34 13.53
C GLU A 45 3.76 0.42 14.50
N GLU A 46 2.80 0.92 15.28
CA GLU A 46 1.97 0.11 16.18
C GLU A 46 1.24 -1.01 15.41
N VAL A 47 0.56 -0.68 14.30
CA VAL A 47 -0.17 -1.68 13.49
C VAL A 47 0.77 -2.72 12.88
N VAL A 48 1.97 -2.31 12.47
CA VAL A 48 2.94 -3.19 11.83
C VAL A 48 3.66 -4.07 12.87
N ASP A 49 3.95 -3.54 14.05
CA ASP A 49 4.56 -4.31 15.13
C ASP A 49 3.57 -5.37 15.65
N ASP A 50 2.29 -4.99 15.83
CA ASP A 50 1.17 -5.92 16.12
C ASP A 50 1.08 -7.07 15.09
N LEU A 51 1.26 -6.76 13.80
CA LEU A 51 1.27 -7.76 12.74
C LEU A 51 2.44 -8.73 12.92
N PHE A 52 3.65 -8.21 13.12
CA PHE A 52 4.84 -9.06 13.24
C PHE A 52 4.84 -9.88 14.53
N GLU A 53 4.29 -9.39 15.63
CA GLU A 53 4.08 -10.19 16.84
C GLU A 53 3.17 -11.39 16.59
N ARG A 54 2.07 -11.20 15.83
CA ARG A 54 1.18 -12.30 15.44
C ARG A 54 1.86 -13.29 14.49
N LEU A 55 2.57 -12.79 13.49
CA LEU A 55 3.32 -13.64 12.57
C LEU A 55 4.41 -14.42 13.30
N ALA A 56 5.04 -13.85 14.33
CA ALA A 56 6.06 -14.53 15.13
C ALA A 56 5.46 -15.68 15.95
N ALA A 57 4.24 -15.51 16.49
CA ALA A 57 3.56 -16.51 17.29
C ALA A 57 3.29 -17.81 16.49
N ASP A 58 2.90 -17.67 15.22
CA ASP A 58 2.53 -18.79 14.34
C ASP A 58 3.48 -18.95 13.14
N TRP A 59 4.74 -18.51 13.27
CA TRP A 59 5.68 -18.40 12.15
C TRP A 59 5.90 -19.71 11.39
N GLY A 60 5.93 -20.83 12.13
CA GLY A 60 6.07 -22.17 11.55
C GLY A 60 4.96 -22.53 10.57
N GLU A 61 3.72 -22.10 10.83
CA GLU A 61 2.58 -22.32 9.93
C GLU A 61 2.58 -21.31 8.77
N VAL A 62 2.97 -20.07 9.02
CA VAL A 62 3.10 -19.03 7.99
C VAL A 62 4.09 -19.47 6.90
N LEU A 63 5.22 -20.08 7.28
CA LEU A 63 6.21 -20.60 6.34
C LEU A 63 5.71 -21.76 5.46
N ARG A 64 4.62 -22.44 5.84
CA ARG A 64 4.03 -23.54 5.07
C ARG A 64 3.07 -23.06 3.98
N LEU A 65 2.74 -21.77 3.97
CA LEU A 65 1.89 -21.17 2.95
C LEU A 65 2.66 -20.98 1.64
N ASP A 66 1.94 -20.99 0.51
CA ASP A 66 2.52 -20.76 -0.81
C ASP A 66 3.22 -19.39 -0.91
N SER A 67 2.71 -18.38 -0.19
CA SER A 67 3.29 -17.03 -0.13
C SER A 67 3.09 -16.43 1.26
N PRO A 68 4.10 -16.53 2.15
CA PRO A 68 4.12 -15.85 3.45
C PRO A 68 3.90 -14.33 3.32
N ALA A 69 4.49 -13.72 2.28
CA ALA A 69 4.39 -12.28 2.01
C ALA A 69 2.96 -11.86 1.64
N GLN A 70 2.28 -12.62 0.78
CA GLN A 70 0.88 -12.32 0.42
C GLN A 70 -0.06 -12.49 1.62
N HIS A 71 0.19 -13.47 2.48
CA HIS A 71 -0.56 -13.67 3.71
C HIS A 71 -0.38 -12.49 4.68
N ALA A 72 0.88 -12.11 4.94
CA ALA A 72 1.21 -10.96 5.78
C ALA A 72 0.59 -9.66 5.24
N TRP A 73 0.64 -9.43 3.92
CA TRP A 73 0.01 -8.29 3.26
C TRP A 73 -1.51 -8.23 3.51
N THR A 74 -2.19 -9.37 3.38
CA THR A 74 -3.64 -9.45 3.60
C THR A 74 -4.01 -9.04 5.02
N ILE A 75 -3.26 -9.51 6.02
CA ILE A 75 -3.47 -9.14 7.42
C ILE A 75 -3.17 -7.65 7.62
N LEU A 76 -2.02 -7.17 7.15
CA LEU A 76 -1.61 -5.76 7.26
C LEU A 76 -2.71 -4.83 6.74
N ARG A 77 -3.21 -5.10 5.53
CA ARG A 77 -4.22 -4.28 4.86
C ARG A 77 -5.51 -4.22 5.68
N ALA A 78 -5.98 -5.36 6.17
CA ALA A 78 -7.17 -5.42 7.01
C ALA A 78 -6.99 -4.61 8.30
N ARG A 79 -5.85 -4.80 8.99
CA ARG A 79 -5.54 -4.10 10.26
C ARG A 79 -5.38 -2.60 10.07
N THR A 80 -4.72 -2.18 8.99
CA THR A 80 -4.58 -0.76 8.62
C THR A 80 -5.95 -0.12 8.39
N ARG A 81 -6.85 -0.82 7.67
CA ARG A 81 -8.22 -0.36 7.43
C ARG A 81 -9.04 -0.27 8.71
N GLU A 82 -8.98 -1.28 9.57
CA GLU A 82 -9.64 -1.29 10.88
C GLU A 82 -9.16 -0.12 11.74
N ALA A 83 -7.84 0.09 11.81
CA ALA A 83 -7.22 1.16 12.59
C ALA A 83 -7.59 2.56 12.07
N ALA A 84 -7.67 2.74 10.75
CA ALA A 84 -8.10 3.99 10.13
C ALA A 84 -9.57 4.29 10.48
N LEU A 85 -10.46 3.30 10.31
CA LEU A 85 -11.88 3.42 10.63
C LEU A 85 -12.12 3.76 12.12
N ALA A 86 -11.43 3.07 13.03
CA ALA A 86 -11.53 3.30 14.47
C ALA A 86 -11.12 4.73 14.87
N ARG A 87 -10.20 5.34 14.12
CA ARG A 87 -9.71 6.71 14.36
C ARG A 87 -10.55 7.78 13.64
N GLY A 88 -11.68 7.40 13.03
CA GLY A 88 -12.51 8.32 12.24
C GLY A 88 -11.82 8.82 10.96
N ARG A 89 -10.66 8.24 10.62
CA ARG A 89 -10.00 8.47 9.35
C ARG A 89 -10.74 7.62 8.33
N ARG A 90 -11.66 8.24 7.58
CA ARG A 90 -12.10 7.61 6.33
C ARG A 90 -10.84 7.34 5.50
N PRO A 91 -10.81 6.27 4.67
CA PRO A 91 -9.84 6.18 3.61
C PRO A 91 -10.14 7.34 2.65
N VAL A 92 -9.66 8.50 3.04
CA VAL A 92 -9.24 9.61 2.24
C VAL A 92 -7.74 9.51 2.43
N LEU A 93 -7.00 9.10 1.40
CA LEU A 93 -5.54 9.15 1.38
C LEU A 93 -5.20 10.49 2.00
N THR A 94 -4.66 10.48 3.21
CA THR A 94 -4.65 11.66 4.09
C THR A 94 -3.74 12.77 3.54
N ASP A 95 -3.09 12.46 2.41
CA ASP A 95 -2.31 13.32 1.55
C ASP A 95 -3.11 14.02 0.44
N THR A 96 -4.42 14.22 0.55
CA THR A 96 -5.06 15.27 -0.25
C THR A 96 -4.25 16.57 -0.10
N VAL A 97 -3.84 16.94 1.11
CA VAL A 97 -3.00 18.14 1.34
C VAL A 97 -1.61 18.07 0.67
N ALA A 98 -0.94 16.90 0.64
CA ALA A 98 0.38 16.77 0.04
C ALA A 98 0.35 16.67 -1.50
N PHE A 99 -0.69 16.06 -2.07
CA PHE A 99 -0.94 16.03 -3.51
C PHE A 99 -1.41 17.41 -4.01
N GLU A 100 -2.20 18.12 -3.21
CA GLU A 100 -2.81 19.43 -3.51
C GLU A 100 -1.81 20.59 -3.49
N THR A 101 -0.81 20.59 -2.59
CA THR A 101 -0.02 21.80 -2.34
C THR A 101 0.91 22.21 -3.49
N ARG A 102 1.29 21.30 -4.39
CA ARG A 102 2.23 21.61 -5.49
C ARG A 102 1.54 21.96 -6.81
N ALA A 103 0.37 21.38 -7.10
CA ALA A 103 -0.39 21.66 -8.32
C ALA A 103 -1.16 22.99 -8.21
N LEU A 104 -1.86 23.21 -7.09
CA LEU A 104 -2.75 24.37 -6.88
C LEU A 104 -2.04 25.73 -6.84
N ARG A 105 -0.72 25.78 -6.58
CA ARG A 105 0.01 27.06 -6.40
C ARG A 105 0.14 27.87 -7.68
N ASN A 106 0.00 27.25 -8.85
CA ASN A 106 0.10 27.90 -10.17
C ASN A 106 -1.09 27.58 -11.08
N ALA A 107 -2.15 26.99 -10.54
CA ALA A 107 -3.33 26.55 -11.29
C ALA A 107 -4.11 27.76 -11.82
N VAL A 108 -4.49 27.71 -13.11
CA VAL A 108 -5.40 28.70 -13.71
C VAL A 108 -6.82 28.57 -13.12
N ASP A 109 -7.19 27.35 -12.71
CA ASP A 109 -8.41 27.04 -11.98
C ASP A 109 -8.11 26.08 -10.81
N PRO A 110 -7.81 26.62 -9.61
CA PRO A 110 -7.55 25.81 -8.43
C PRO A 110 -8.75 24.95 -7.98
N VAL A 111 -9.99 25.35 -8.30
CA VAL A 111 -11.18 24.61 -7.89
C VAL A 111 -11.40 23.41 -8.81
N GLY A 112 -11.26 23.60 -10.13
CA GLY A 112 -11.32 22.52 -11.10
C GLY A 112 -10.24 21.46 -10.86
N GLU A 113 -8.98 21.85 -10.63
CA GLU A 113 -7.89 20.90 -10.31
C GLU A 113 -8.15 20.12 -9.02
N LEU A 114 -8.77 20.77 -8.02
CA LEU A 114 -9.17 20.11 -6.77
C LEU A 114 -10.31 19.10 -7.01
N GLU A 115 -11.32 19.47 -7.79
CA GLU A 115 -12.44 18.58 -8.14
C GLU A 115 -11.96 17.35 -8.94
N GLU A 116 -11.07 17.53 -9.90
CA GLU A 116 -10.43 16.43 -10.65
C GLU A 116 -9.61 15.52 -9.73
N SER A 117 -8.82 16.10 -8.82
CA SER A 117 -8.03 15.36 -7.84
C SER A 117 -8.92 14.54 -6.89
N LEU A 118 -10.03 15.12 -6.42
CA LEU A 118 -11.03 14.42 -5.61
C LEU A 118 -11.75 13.32 -6.40
N GLY A 119 -12.01 13.54 -7.69
CA GLY A 119 -12.57 12.55 -8.61
C GLY A 119 -11.64 11.35 -8.80
N LEU A 120 -10.37 11.59 -9.13
CA LEU A 120 -9.34 10.56 -9.23
C LEU A 120 -9.20 9.79 -7.92
N TYR A 121 -9.22 10.50 -6.80
CA TYR A 121 -9.12 9.88 -5.49
C TYR A 121 -10.25 8.88 -5.21
N ARG A 122 -11.50 9.29 -5.45
CA ARG A 122 -12.67 8.41 -5.31
C ARG A 122 -12.58 7.21 -6.24
N ALA A 123 -12.19 7.43 -7.50
CA ALA A 123 -12.03 6.35 -8.47
C ALA A 123 -10.98 5.32 -8.03
N ILE A 124 -9.87 5.75 -7.42
CA ILE A 124 -8.86 4.85 -6.84
C ILE A 124 -9.45 4.02 -5.69
N GLN A 125 -10.25 4.64 -4.80
CA GLN A 125 -10.89 3.93 -3.68
C GLN A 125 -11.92 2.89 -4.12
N GLU A 126 -12.54 3.07 -5.29
CA GLU A 126 -13.51 2.13 -5.85
C GLU A 126 -12.86 0.98 -6.62
N LEU A 127 -11.54 0.99 -6.82
CA LEU A 127 -10.85 -0.11 -7.48
C LEU A 127 -10.99 -1.42 -6.68
N PRO A 128 -11.07 -2.57 -7.38
CA PRO A 128 -10.92 -3.87 -6.73
C PRO A 128 -9.63 -3.91 -5.90
N GLU A 129 -9.69 -4.55 -4.74
CA GLU A 129 -8.62 -4.58 -3.73
C GLU A 129 -7.21 -4.70 -4.29
N ARG A 130 -6.95 -5.72 -5.11
CA ARG A 130 -5.61 -5.95 -5.67
C ARG A 130 -5.16 -4.86 -6.65
N GLN A 131 -6.11 -4.23 -7.34
CA GLN A 131 -5.84 -3.10 -8.24
C GLN A 131 -5.56 -1.83 -7.46
N HIS A 132 -6.36 -1.56 -6.41
CA HIS A 132 -6.12 -0.47 -5.48
C HIS A 132 -4.70 -0.56 -4.90
N ASP A 133 -4.33 -1.72 -4.35
CA ASP A 133 -3.03 -1.90 -3.68
C ASP A 133 -1.85 -1.68 -4.64
N VAL A 134 -1.94 -2.21 -5.87
CA VAL A 134 -0.92 -1.99 -6.91
C VAL A 134 -0.83 -0.52 -7.30
N ILE A 135 -1.97 0.18 -7.46
CA ILE A 135 -1.96 1.61 -7.82
C ILE A 135 -1.35 2.45 -6.68
N VAL A 136 -1.72 2.18 -5.43
CA VAL A 136 -1.20 2.92 -4.28
C VAL A 136 0.30 2.70 -4.11
N LEU A 137 0.80 1.46 -4.21
CA LEU A 137 2.23 1.17 -4.09
C LEU A 137 3.05 1.84 -5.20
N LEU A 138 2.60 1.75 -6.46
CA LEU A 138 3.31 2.32 -7.60
C LEU A 138 3.27 3.85 -7.64
N TYR A 139 2.11 4.45 -7.38
CA TYR A 139 1.87 5.86 -7.72
C TYR A 139 1.74 6.78 -6.49
N CYS A 140 1.28 6.27 -5.35
CA CYS A 140 1.17 7.07 -4.13
C CYS A 140 2.42 6.94 -3.26
N ILE A 141 2.93 5.71 -3.10
CA ILE A 141 4.14 5.44 -2.30
C ILE A 141 5.41 5.58 -3.15
N GLY A 142 5.31 5.30 -4.46
CA GLY A 142 6.42 5.50 -5.41
C GLY A 142 7.37 4.31 -5.54
N TYR A 143 6.91 3.10 -5.24
CA TYR A 143 7.68 1.88 -5.51
C TYR A 143 7.73 1.56 -6.98
N ASP A 144 8.79 0.85 -7.37
CA ASP A 144 8.86 0.24 -8.68
C ASP A 144 8.04 -1.07 -8.75
N VAL A 145 8.02 -1.67 -9.94
CA VAL A 145 7.26 -2.89 -10.22
C VAL A 145 7.80 -4.10 -9.45
N GLN A 146 9.11 -4.19 -9.25
CA GLN A 146 9.74 -5.28 -8.52
C GLN A 146 9.47 -5.14 -7.02
N GLU A 147 9.69 -3.96 -6.45
CA GLU A 147 9.39 -3.66 -5.05
C GLU A 147 7.91 -3.93 -4.74
N THR A 148 7.00 -3.52 -5.63
CA THR A 148 5.56 -3.80 -5.49
C THR A 148 5.26 -5.30 -5.53
N ALA A 149 5.93 -6.05 -6.41
CA ALA A 149 5.77 -7.49 -6.52
C ALA A 149 6.19 -8.19 -5.23
N ASP A 150 7.34 -7.80 -4.69
CA ASP A 150 7.90 -8.33 -3.45
C ASP A 150 6.95 -8.05 -2.28
N VAL A 151 6.55 -6.79 -2.08
CA VAL A 151 5.67 -6.36 -0.98
C VAL A 151 4.33 -7.10 -0.96
N LEU A 152 3.71 -7.27 -2.13
CA LEU A 152 2.42 -7.94 -2.27
C LEU A 152 2.54 -9.48 -2.24
N GLY A 153 3.76 -10.03 -2.38
CA GLY A 153 3.99 -11.46 -2.52
C GLY A 153 3.44 -12.04 -3.83
N ILE A 154 3.55 -11.29 -4.94
CA ILE A 154 3.01 -11.66 -6.26
C ILE A 154 4.09 -11.53 -7.34
N SER A 155 3.84 -12.05 -8.55
CA SER A 155 4.82 -11.95 -9.64
C SER A 155 4.86 -10.56 -10.30
N VAL A 156 6.02 -10.15 -10.83
CA VAL A 156 6.18 -8.93 -11.64
C VAL A 156 5.20 -8.85 -12.83
N PRO A 157 4.99 -9.91 -13.62
CA PRO A 157 3.92 -9.93 -14.63
C PRO A 157 2.53 -9.72 -14.02
N GLY A 158 2.29 -10.25 -12.82
CA GLY A 158 1.07 -10.03 -12.04
C GLY A 158 0.85 -8.56 -11.69
N VAL A 159 1.90 -7.86 -11.23
CA VAL A 159 1.84 -6.41 -10.98
C VAL A 159 1.51 -5.65 -12.27
N ARG A 160 2.25 -5.91 -13.37
CA ARG A 160 2.05 -5.20 -14.66
C ARG A 160 0.65 -5.38 -15.22
N SER A 161 0.15 -6.61 -15.23
CA SER A 161 -1.20 -6.92 -15.69
C SER A 161 -2.27 -6.26 -14.80
N THR A 162 -2.13 -6.36 -13.48
CA THR A 162 -3.02 -5.71 -12.51
C THR A 162 -3.04 -4.19 -12.71
N ALA A 163 -1.88 -3.55 -12.84
CA ALA A 163 -1.75 -2.11 -13.09
C ALA A 163 -2.42 -1.70 -14.41
N ARG A 164 -2.26 -2.50 -15.48
CA ARG A 164 -2.96 -2.26 -16.76
C ARG A 164 -4.47 -2.27 -16.58
N TYR A 165 -5.02 -3.26 -15.88
CA TYR A 165 -6.46 -3.35 -15.63
C TYR A 165 -6.98 -2.22 -14.73
N ALA A 166 -6.19 -1.83 -13.71
CA ALA A 166 -6.52 -0.73 -12.82
C ALA A 166 -6.57 0.60 -13.59
N ARG A 167 -5.55 0.89 -14.41
CA ARG A 167 -5.50 2.12 -15.23
C ARG A 167 -6.64 2.20 -16.22
N ARG A 168 -7.07 1.08 -16.81
CA ARG A 168 -8.26 1.05 -17.68
C ARG A 168 -9.52 1.44 -16.90
N ARG A 169 -9.77 0.81 -15.74
CA ARG A 169 -10.92 1.15 -14.89
C ARG A 169 -10.92 2.60 -14.42
N LEU A 170 -9.74 3.15 -14.09
CA LEU A 170 -9.63 4.56 -13.72
C LEU A 170 -9.99 5.48 -14.90
N LYS A 171 -9.54 5.16 -16.13
CA LYS A 171 -9.92 5.93 -17.33
C LYS A 171 -11.42 5.86 -17.60
N GLU A 172 -12.01 4.67 -17.49
CA GLU A 172 -13.46 4.45 -17.62
C GLU A 172 -14.24 5.29 -16.58
N ALA A 173 -13.85 5.21 -15.30
CA ALA A 173 -14.51 5.92 -14.20
C ALA A 173 -14.41 7.44 -14.30
N LEU A 174 -13.31 7.96 -14.88
CA LEU A 174 -13.07 9.39 -15.06
C LEU A 174 -13.59 9.92 -16.42
N GLY A 175 -14.21 9.08 -17.25
CA GLY A 175 -14.72 9.50 -18.56
C GLY A 175 -13.64 9.83 -19.60
N LEU A 176 -12.39 9.43 -19.35
CA LEU A 176 -11.21 9.76 -20.19
C LEU A 176 -11.07 8.85 -21.43
N GLU A 177 -12.07 8.03 -21.74
CA GLU A 177 -12.05 7.12 -22.89
C GLU A 177 -12.55 7.75 -24.21
N ARG A 178 -13.11 8.98 -24.18
CA ARG A 178 -13.83 9.57 -25.33
C ARG A 178 -13.16 10.75 -26.06
N GLU A 179 -11.84 10.89 -26.00
CA GLU A 179 -11.17 12.02 -26.69
C GLU A 179 -10.12 11.64 -27.73
N GLY A 180 -9.92 10.35 -28.01
CA GLY A 180 -8.84 9.88 -28.89
C GLY A 180 -9.22 9.06 -30.13
N ASP A 181 -10.51 8.79 -30.40
CA ASP A 181 -10.91 7.82 -31.44
C ASP A 181 -12.10 8.29 -32.31
N SER A 182 -12.34 9.59 -32.42
CA SER A 182 -13.45 10.14 -33.23
C SER A 182 -13.04 11.25 -34.21
N GLY A 183 -11.74 11.47 -34.43
CA GLY A 183 -11.21 12.50 -35.33
C GLY A 183 -10.66 12.03 -36.68
N ASP A 184 -10.18 10.79 -36.81
CA ASP A 184 -9.28 10.42 -37.92
C ASP A 184 -9.87 9.45 -38.98
N LEU A 185 -11.17 9.16 -38.94
CA LEU A 185 -11.82 8.30 -39.96
C LEU A 185 -12.73 9.05 -40.96
N ALA A 186 -12.71 10.39 -40.95
CA ALA A 186 -13.50 11.21 -41.88
C ALA A 186 -12.70 11.84 -43.04
N GLU A 187 -11.37 11.66 -43.10
CA GLU A 187 -10.51 12.39 -44.06
C GLU A 187 -9.76 11.49 -45.08
N LEU A 188 -10.29 10.29 -45.37
CA LEU A 188 -9.79 9.42 -46.45
C LEU A 188 -10.88 8.96 -47.42
N ALA A 189 -11.86 9.82 -47.67
CA ALA A 189 -12.83 9.65 -48.74
C ALA A 189 -13.16 10.99 -49.41
N ASP A 190 -12.16 11.58 -50.07
CA ASP A 190 -12.36 12.47 -51.21
C ASP A 190 -11.29 12.17 -52.29
#